data_AF-A0A962R1X5-F1
#
_entry.id   AF-A0A962R1X5-F1
#
_cell.length_a   1.000
_cell.length_b   1.000
_cell.length_c   1.000
_cell.angle_alpha   90.00
_cell.angle_beta   90.00
_cell.angle_gamma   90.00
#
_symmetry.space_group_name_H-M   'P 1'
#
loop_
_entity.id
_entity.type
_entity.pdbx_description
1 polymer ?
#
loop_
_entity_poly.entity_id
_entity_poly.type
_entity_poly.pdbx_seq_one_letter_code
_entity_poly.pdbx_strand_id
1 'polypeptide(L)'
;TLDVYPQRAGSFEIPPVGARVRVNSADGDVDGVLSSPALQFDVTLPPALEGLQQWVAAPTFSVDQQFDRSLEELRAGDAFTRVVTFEASDVMAMMLPSLAAADDTPGLAAYPAPPTLQNSNNRGQTLASRTERINYVVEAEGRYLLEAQDYYWWDTTRRELRLLSLPAVEIAVGDGAARPVTGGAARLQLSARQWLALGGGALALALLLWLAWRYLPRLPLAWAAARCAALWQLLCRLRRPALPATLNPGSNAGE
;
A
#
# COMPACT_ATOMS: atom_id res chain seq x y z
N THR A 1 3.03 35.56 -11.22
CA THR A 1 4.17 34.64 -11.11
C THR A 1 4.32 33.92 -12.43
N LEU A 2 5.52 33.41 -12.74
CA LEU A 2 5.76 32.55 -13.90
C LEU A 2 6.09 31.16 -13.36
N ASP A 3 5.29 30.17 -13.75
CA ASP A 3 5.49 28.78 -13.31
C ASP A 3 6.13 27.99 -14.46
N VAL A 4 7.21 27.27 -14.16
CA VAL A 4 8.01 26.54 -15.15
C VAL A 4 8.17 25.09 -14.72
N TYR A 5 7.79 24.17 -15.59
CA TYR A 5 7.80 22.73 -15.35
C TYR A 5 8.79 22.06 -16.31
N PRO A 6 10.05 21.85 -15.91
CA PRO A 6 11.04 21.25 -16.79
C PRO A 6 10.73 19.76 -17.01
N GLN A 7 10.72 19.33 -18.28
CA GLN A 7 10.42 17.95 -18.68
C GLN A 7 11.66 17.10 -18.94
N ARG A 8 12.86 17.71 -18.91
CA ARG A 8 14.13 17.02 -19.15
C ARG A 8 15.22 17.62 -18.28
N ALA A 9 16.24 16.83 -17.98
CA ALA A 9 17.45 17.31 -17.35
C ALA A 9 18.22 18.25 -18.28
N GLY A 10 18.91 19.23 -17.71
CA GLY A 10 19.71 20.21 -18.43
C GLY A 10 19.69 21.58 -17.75
N SER A 11 20.48 22.49 -18.30
CA SER A 11 20.51 23.90 -17.91
C SER A 11 19.49 24.68 -18.73
N PHE A 12 18.69 25.49 -18.04
CA PHE A 12 17.66 26.32 -18.64
C PHE A 12 17.89 27.79 -18.31
N GLU A 13 17.55 28.66 -19.26
CA GLU A 13 17.57 30.10 -19.11
C GLU A 13 16.21 30.69 -19.48
N ILE A 14 15.67 31.50 -18.58
CA ILE A 14 14.52 32.36 -18.83
C ILE A 14 15.07 33.74 -19.17
N PRO A 15 14.90 34.22 -20.41
CA PRO A 15 15.42 35.51 -20.82
C PRO A 15 14.69 36.66 -20.08
N PRO A 16 15.31 37.85 -20.03
CA PRO A 16 14.67 39.07 -19.53
C PRO A 16 13.28 39.29 -20.15
N VAL A 17 12.27 39.49 -19.30
CA VAL A 17 10.90 39.81 -19.73
C VAL A 17 10.70 41.32 -19.63
N GLY A 18 10.37 41.94 -20.74
CA GLY A 18 10.06 43.38 -20.82
C GLY A 18 8.60 43.67 -20.47
N ALA A 19 8.37 44.59 -19.54
CA ALA A 19 7.07 45.15 -19.21
C ALA A 19 7.02 46.64 -19.61
N ARG A 20 6.05 47.02 -20.43
CA ARG A 20 5.81 48.43 -20.75
C ARG A 20 5.06 49.08 -19.60
N VAL A 21 5.59 50.19 -19.08
CA VAL A 21 5.02 50.93 -17.96
C VAL A 21 4.80 52.37 -18.39
N ARG A 22 3.63 52.91 -18.05
CA ARG A 22 3.29 54.32 -18.18
C ARG A 22 3.04 54.87 -16.78
N VAL A 23 3.70 55.96 -16.45
CA VAL A 23 3.53 56.66 -15.17
C VAL A 23 3.00 58.05 -15.45
N ASN A 24 1.86 58.39 -14.85
CA ASN A 24 1.35 59.75 -14.85
C ASN A 24 2.08 60.56 -13.77
N SER A 25 2.74 61.64 -14.18
CA SER A 25 3.40 62.59 -13.27
C SER A 25 2.76 63.97 -13.40
N ALA A 26 3.02 64.86 -12.44
CA ALA A 26 2.54 66.25 -12.47
C ALA A 26 3.00 67.02 -13.73
N ASP A 27 4.13 66.61 -14.31
CA ASP A 27 4.72 67.20 -15.52
C ASP A 27 4.31 66.48 -16.83
N GLY A 28 3.42 65.48 -16.76
CA GLY A 28 2.93 64.70 -17.89
C GLY A 28 3.16 63.19 -17.77
N ASP A 29 2.68 62.45 -18.78
CA ASP A 29 2.84 61.00 -18.84
C ASP A 29 4.24 60.61 -19.34
N VAL A 30 4.89 59.69 -18.63
CA VAL A 30 6.18 59.09 -19.02
C VAL A 30 5.95 57.62 -19.37
N ASP A 31 6.30 57.23 -20.60
CA ASP A 31 6.29 55.85 -21.07
C ASP A 31 7.72 55.25 -21.01
N GLY A 32 7.83 53.99 -20.60
CA GLY A 32 9.11 53.26 -20.56
C GLY A 32 8.95 51.75 -20.61
N VAL A 33 10.06 51.03 -20.75
CA VAL A 33 10.09 49.56 -20.68
C VAL A 33 11.02 49.17 -19.53
N LEU A 34 10.49 48.41 -18.58
CA LEU A 34 11.26 47.75 -17.52
C LEU A 34 11.55 46.32 -17.96
N SER A 35 12.75 45.82 -17.70
CA SER A 35 13.10 44.42 -17.99
C SER A 35 13.42 43.68 -16.70
N SER A 36 12.93 42.45 -16.58
CA SER A 36 13.36 41.55 -15.51
C SER A 36 14.81 41.08 -15.75
N PRO A 37 15.56 40.68 -14.71
CA PRO A 37 16.80 39.94 -14.92
C PRO A 37 16.53 38.59 -15.61
N ALA A 38 17.55 38.05 -16.29
CA ALA A 38 17.54 36.66 -16.75
C ALA A 38 17.60 35.72 -15.55
N LEU A 39 16.94 34.55 -15.64
CA LEU A 39 17.00 33.51 -14.61
C LEU A 39 17.56 32.23 -15.21
N GLN A 40 18.65 31.73 -14.63
CA GLN A 40 19.26 30.45 -15.01
C GLN A 40 19.06 29.42 -13.90
N PHE A 41 18.74 28.19 -14.27
CA PHE A 41 18.59 27.08 -13.33
C PHE A 41 18.93 25.73 -13.98
N ASP A 42 19.39 24.79 -13.17
CA ASP A 42 19.74 23.44 -13.59
C ASP A 42 18.70 22.42 -13.12
N VAL A 43 18.40 21.48 -14.00
CA VAL A 43 17.47 20.38 -13.75
C VAL A 43 18.24 19.08 -13.86
N THR A 44 18.16 18.25 -12.82
CA THR A 44 18.83 16.95 -12.78
C THR A 44 17.79 15.84 -12.73
N LEU A 45 18.12 14.70 -13.35
CA LEU A 45 17.32 13.48 -13.21
C LEU A 45 17.88 12.69 -12.02
N PRO A 46 17.10 12.43 -10.96
CA PRO A 46 17.50 11.52 -9.91
C PRO A 46 17.84 10.13 -10.48
N PRO A 47 18.93 9.48 -10.03
CA PRO A 47 19.31 8.15 -10.53
C PRO A 47 18.21 7.09 -10.39
N ALA A 48 17.35 7.22 -9.36
CA ALA A 48 16.21 6.34 -9.15
C ALA A 48 15.15 6.40 -10.27
N LEU A 49 15.14 7.46 -11.07
CA LEU A 49 14.21 7.65 -12.19
C LEU A 49 14.80 7.22 -13.54
N GLU A 50 16.07 6.80 -13.56
CA GLU A 50 16.71 6.34 -14.80
C GLU A 50 16.01 5.09 -15.34
N GLY A 51 15.68 5.12 -16.64
CA GLY A 51 15.00 4.02 -17.33
C GLY A 51 13.48 3.96 -17.14
N LEU A 52 12.90 4.78 -16.25
CA LEU A 52 11.44 4.90 -16.14
C LEU A 52 10.87 5.72 -17.30
N GLN A 53 9.88 5.16 -18.00
CA GLN A 53 9.25 5.84 -19.14
C GLN A 53 8.28 6.95 -18.71
N GLN A 54 7.62 6.77 -17.56
CA GLN A 54 6.58 7.68 -17.07
C GLN A 54 6.59 7.72 -15.54
N TRP A 55 6.58 8.94 -14.99
CA TRP A 55 6.52 9.20 -13.55
C TRP A 55 5.97 10.59 -13.29
N VAL A 56 5.49 10.84 -12.07
CA VAL A 56 5.06 12.16 -11.58
C VAL A 56 6.04 12.64 -10.53
N ALA A 57 6.55 13.87 -10.62
CA ALA A 57 7.27 14.51 -9.51
C ALA A 57 6.39 15.56 -8.87
N ALA A 58 6.01 15.30 -7.62
CA ALA A 58 5.12 16.18 -6.87
C ALA A 58 5.32 16.00 -5.36
N PRO A 59 5.04 17.02 -4.53
CA PRO A 59 5.02 16.88 -3.08
C PRO A 59 3.96 15.87 -2.58
N THR A 60 2.80 15.82 -3.25
CA THR A 60 1.75 14.84 -3.03
C THR A 60 1.29 14.26 -4.36
N PHE A 61 0.97 12.96 -4.37
CA PHE A 61 0.31 12.30 -5.47
C PHE A 61 -0.55 11.14 -4.95
N SER A 62 -1.77 11.02 -5.46
CA SER A 62 -2.68 9.91 -5.15
C SER A 62 -3.37 9.41 -6.42
N VAL A 63 -3.75 8.14 -6.37
CA VAL A 63 -4.54 7.46 -7.39
C VAL A 63 -5.64 6.69 -6.69
N ASP A 64 -6.88 7.03 -7.02
CA ASP A 64 -8.07 6.42 -6.41
C ASP A 64 -9.00 5.89 -7.49
N GLN A 65 -9.69 4.78 -7.21
CA GLN A 65 -10.73 4.25 -8.09
C GLN A 65 -12.05 4.06 -7.35
N GLN A 66 -13.14 4.31 -8.06
CA GLN A 66 -14.51 4.15 -7.58
C GLN A 66 -15.37 3.55 -8.69
N PHE A 67 -16.46 2.92 -8.27
CA PHE A 67 -17.51 2.39 -9.15
C PHE A 67 -18.83 3.06 -8.80
N ASP A 68 -19.67 3.32 -9.80
CA ASP A 68 -20.99 3.93 -9.62
C ASP A 68 -22.02 3.00 -8.97
N ARG A 69 -21.77 1.68 -8.99
CA ARG A 69 -22.58 0.65 -8.36
C ARG A 69 -21.71 -0.47 -7.78
N SER A 70 -22.33 -1.34 -6.98
CA SER A 70 -21.72 -2.61 -6.59
C SER A 70 -21.47 -3.48 -7.83
N LEU A 71 -20.32 -4.13 -7.87
CA LEU A 71 -19.95 -5.11 -8.89
C LEU A 71 -20.38 -6.54 -8.50
N GLU A 72 -21.04 -6.68 -7.36
CA GLU A 72 -21.67 -7.94 -6.94
C GLU A 72 -22.97 -8.16 -7.72
N GLU A 73 -23.26 -9.41 -8.09
CA GLU A 73 -24.52 -9.82 -8.72
C GLU A 73 -24.81 -9.17 -10.10
N LEU A 74 -23.76 -8.77 -10.83
CA LEU A 74 -23.92 -8.28 -12.20
C LEU A 74 -24.46 -9.38 -13.13
N ARG A 75 -25.28 -8.97 -14.09
CA ARG A 75 -25.85 -9.83 -15.14
C ARG A 75 -25.41 -9.37 -16.52
N ALA A 76 -25.50 -10.27 -17.49
CA ALA A 76 -25.32 -9.88 -18.89
C ALA A 76 -26.36 -8.79 -19.26
N GLY A 77 -25.88 -7.72 -19.89
CA GLY A 77 -26.62 -6.50 -20.20
C GLY A 77 -26.50 -5.39 -19.16
N ASP A 78 -25.96 -5.66 -17.96
CA ASP A 78 -25.68 -4.60 -16.99
C ASP A 78 -24.53 -3.70 -17.46
N ALA A 79 -24.61 -2.43 -17.04
CA ALA A 79 -23.53 -1.47 -17.18
C ALA A 79 -23.09 -0.94 -15.82
N PHE A 80 -21.80 -0.61 -15.72
CA PHE A 80 -21.22 0.08 -14.57
C PHE A 80 -20.12 1.04 -15.04
N THR A 81 -19.86 2.07 -14.26
CA THR A 81 -18.86 3.10 -14.55
C THR A 81 -17.70 2.97 -13.59
N ARG A 82 -16.48 2.82 -14.12
CA ARG A 82 -15.24 2.99 -13.35
C ARG A 82 -14.79 4.44 -13.44
N VAL A 83 -14.57 5.07 -12.29
CA VAL A 83 -14.01 6.41 -12.18
C VAL A 83 -12.63 6.29 -11.53
N VAL A 84 -11.59 6.72 -12.24
CA VAL A 84 -10.22 6.81 -11.70
C VAL A 84 -9.83 8.27 -11.58
N THR A 85 -9.35 8.66 -10.40
CA THR A 85 -8.97 10.03 -10.09
C THR A 85 -7.49 10.07 -9.72
N PHE A 86 -6.74 10.90 -10.45
CA PHE A 86 -5.35 11.23 -10.17
C PHE A 86 -5.30 12.64 -9.59
N GLU A 87 -4.65 12.82 -8.44
CA GLU A 87 -4.47 14.13 -7.82
C GLU A 87 -3.01 14.35 -7.43
N ALA A 88 -2.46 15.52 -7.75
CA ALA A 88 -1.12 15.90 -7.33
C ALA A 88 -0.99 17.40 -7.08
N SER A 89 -0.10 17.78 -6.17
CA SER A 89 0.25 19.18 -5.93
C SER A 89 1.41 19.65 -6.82
N ASP A 90 1.50 20.96 -7.08
CA ASP A 90 2.62 21.60 -7.78
C ASP A 90 2.96 20.99 -9.16
N VAL A 91 1.94 20.49 -9.85
CA VAL A 91 2.00 20.04 -11.24
C VAL A 91 0.74 20.51 -11.98
N MET A 92 0.74 20.41 -13.31
CA MET A 92 -0.46 20.67 -14.11
C MET A 92 -1.22 19.37 -14.38
N ALA A 93 -2.55 19.43 -14.45
CA ALA A 93 -3.41 18.26 -14.70
C ALA A 93 -3.08 17.54 -16.02
N MET A 94 -2.61 18.27 -17.03
CA MET A 94 -2.15 17.68 -18.30
C MET A 94 -0.87 16.85 -18.19
N MET A 95 -0.10 17.02 -17.11
CA MET A 95 1.12 16.23 -16.81
C MET A 95 0.79 14.96 -16.03
N LEU A 96 -0.44 14.82 -15.52
CA LEU A 96 -0.86 13.62 -14.82
C LEU A 96 -0.99 12.43 -15.79
N PRO A 97 -0.64 11.22 -15.33
CA PRO A 97 -0.72 10.02 -16.15
C PRO A 97 -2.16 9.76 -16.62
N SER A 98 -2.29 9.08 -17.76
CA SER A 98 -3.57 8.51 -18.19
C SER A 98 -3.75 7.11 -17.60
N LEU A 99 -5.00 6.68 -17.44
CA LEU A 99 -5.29 5.26 -17.26
C LEU A 99 -4.91 4.56 -18.57
N ALA A 100 -4.22 3.41 -18.49
CA ALA A 100 -4.04 2.60 -19.68
C ALA A 100 -5.42 2.23 -20.23
N ALA A 101 -5.60 2.29 -21.54
CA ALA A 101 -6.85 1.86 -22.18
C ALA A 101 -7.18 0.45 -21.67
N ALA A 102 -8.43 0.23 -21.28
CA ALA A 102 -8.88 -1.11 -20.96
C ALA A 102 -8.66 -1.97 -22.19
N ASP A 103 -7.84 -3.01 -22.06
CA ASP A 103 -7.69 -4.01 -23.12
C ASP A 103 -9.07 -4.55 -23.47
N ASP A 104 -9.30 -4.80 -24.76
CA ASP A 104 -10.54 -5.37 -25.25
C ASP A 104 -10.73 -6.75 -24.60
N THR A 105 -11.50 -6.77 -23.52
CA THR A 105 -11.72 -7.95 -22.69
C THR A 105 -12.97 -8.62 -23.24
N PRO A 106 -12.86 -9.80 -23.89
CA PRO A 106 -14.01 -10.43 -24.53
C PRO A 106 -15.14 -10.65 -23.53
N GLY A 107 -16.34 -10.11 -23.81
CA GLY A 107 -17.50 -10.18 -22.91
C GLY A 107 -17.65 -8.99 -21.93
N LEU A 108 -16.68 -8.08 -21.90
CA LEU A 108 -16.70 -6.83 -21.13
C LEU A 108 -16.29 -5.65 -22.01
N ALA A 109 -17.27 -5.05 -22.69
CA ALA A 109 -17.02 -3.92 -23.59
C ALA A 109 -16.72 -2.64 -22.79
N ALA A 110 -15.63 -1.94 -23.15
CA ALA A 110 -15.18 -0.72 -22.49
C ALA A 110 -15.40 0.52 -23.37
N TYR A 111 -16.06 1.53 -22.82
CA TYR A 111 -16.33 2.82 -23.48
C TYR A 111 -15.71 3.96 -22.67
N PRO A 112 -14.44 4.33 -22.93
CA PRO A 112 -13.77 5.43 -22.23
C PRO A 112 -14.35 6.78 -22.65
N ALA A 113 -14.61 7.64 -21.66
CA ALA A 113 -14.99 9.04 -21.87
C ALA A 113 -13.74 9.94 -21.90
N PRO A 114 -13.81 11.13 -22.52
CA PRO A 114 -12.73 12.11 -22.46
C PRO A 114 -12.36 12.46 -21.00
N PRO A 115 -11.06 12.58 -20.67
CA PRO A 115 -10.63 12.90 -19.32
C PRO A 115 -11.06 14.32 -18.92
N THR A 116 -11.43 14.49 -17.65
CA THR A 116 -11.70 15.81 -17.05
C THR A 116 -10.43 16.30 -16.37
N LEU A 117 -9.90 17.44 -16.81
CA LEU A 117 -8.69 18.06 -16.24
C LEU A 117 -9.07 19.31 -15.44
N GLN A 118 -8.58 19.43 -14.21
CA GLN A 118 -8.82 20.58 -13.34
C GLN A 118 -7.52 21.03 -12.70
N ASN A 119 -7.22 22.33 -12.78
CA ASN A 119 -6.14 22.97 -12.03
C ASN A 119 -6.78 23.98 -11.07
N SER A 120 -6.43 23.89 -9.79
CA SER A 120 -6.85 24.85 -8.78
C SER A 120 -5.63 25.45 -8.10
N ASN A 121 -5.72 26.72 -7.73
CA ASN A 121 -4.70 27.39 -6.94
C ASN A 121 -5.40 28.10 -5.78
N ASN A 122 -5.07 27.71 -4.56
CA ASN A 122 -5.63 28.30 -3.35
C ASN A 122 -4.49 28.74 -2.43
N ARG A 123 -4.36 30.06 -2.21
CA ARG A 123 -3.32 30.66 -1.34
C ARG A 123 -1.91 30.17 -1.67
N GLY A 124 -1.61 29.97 -2.95
CA GLY A 124 -0.31 29.50 -3.43
C GLY A 124 -0.13 27.98 -3.39
N GLN A 125 -1.13 27.22 -2.95
CA GLN A 125 -1.14 25.76 -3.09
C GLN A 125 -1.82 25.40 -4.40
N THR A 126 -1.05 24.84 -5.32
CA THR A 126 -1.56 24.34 -6.60
C THR A 126 -1.94 22.89 -6.47
N LEU A 127 -3.17 22.54 -6.86
CA LEU A 127 -3.66 21.17 -6.92
C LEU A 127 -4.18 20.90 -8.32
N ALA A 128 -3.64 19.86 -8.95
CA ALA A 128 -4.09 19.33 -10.22
C ALA A 128 -4.88 18.04 -10.00
N SER A 129 -5.96 17.88 -10.75
CA SER A 129 -6.78 16.67 -10.78
C SER A 129 -7.06 16.24 -12.22
N ARG A 130 -6.91 14.95 -12.50
CA ARG A 130 -7.30 14.29 -13.74
C ARG A 130 -8.27 13.17 -13.40
N THR A 131 -9.48 13.26 -13.90
CA THR A 131 -10.51 12.23 -13.72
C THR A 131 -10.80 11.53 -15.03
N GLU A 132 -10.66 10.21 -15.04
CA GLU A 132 -10.98 9.34 -16.17
C GLU A 132 -12.19 8.47 -15.85
N ARG A 133 -13.11 8.36 -16.80
CA ARG A 133 -14.33 7.55 -16.66
C ARG A 133 -14.39 6.53 -17.78
N ILE A 134 -14.62 5.28 -17.44
CA ILE A 134 -14.85 4.20 -18.39
C ILE A 134 -16.18 3.54 -18.07
N ASN A 135 -17.09 3.57 -19.02
CA ASN A 135 -18.36 2.86 -18.92
C ASN A 135 -18.14 1.45 -19.46
N TYR A 136 -18.38 0.45 -18.62
CA TYR A 136 -18.31 -0.94 -19.00
C TYR A 136 -19.70 -1.50 -19.23
N VAL A 137 -19.87 -2.30 -20.28
CA VAL A 137 -21.08 -3.07 -20.55
C VAL A 137 -20.72 -4.54 -20.51
N VAL A 138 -21.42 -5.28 -19.67
CA VAL A 138 -21.24 -6.72 -19.53
C VAL A 138 -22.03 -7.41 -20.65
N GLU A 139 -21.36 -8.06 -21.58
CA GLU A 139 -22.00 -8.69 -22.74
C GLU A 139 -22.31 -10.17 -22.51
N ALA A 140 -21.51 -10.85 -21.68
CA ALA A 140 -21.66 -12.26 -21.39
C ALA A 140 -21.44 -12.59 -19.91
N GLU A 141 -21.96 -13.74 -19.47
CA GLU A 141 -21.63 -14.30 -18.15
C GLU A 141 -20.18 -14.78 -18.12
N GLY A 142 -19.51 -14.61 -16.97
CA GLY A 142 -18.10 -14.93 -16.87
C GLY A 142 -17.41 -14.29 -15.67
N ARG A 143 -16.09 -14.45 -15.64
CA ARG A 143 -15.19 -13.77 -14.70
C ARG A 143 -14.28 -12.86 -15.50
N TYR A 144 -14.27 -11.59 -15.13
CA TYR A 144 -13.45 -10.56 -15.75
C TYR A 144 -12.48 -10.00 -14.72
N LEU A 145 -11.30 -9.60 -15.18
CA LEU A 145 -10.29 -9.00 -14.34
C LEU A 145 -9.95 -7.63 -14.89
N LEU A 146 -10.17 -6.59 -14.10
CA LEU A 146 -9.56 -5.30 -14.33
C LEU A 146 -8.17 -5.34 -13.71
N GLU A 147 -7.14 -5.29 -14.54
CA GLU A 147 -5.75 -5.46 -14.10
C GLU A 147 -5.31 -4.36 -13.12
N ALA A 148 -4.36 -4.73 -12.27
CA ALA A 148 -3.67 -3.76 -11.44
C ALA A 148 -2.79 -2.84 -12.31
N GLN A 149 -2.72 -1.56 -11.94
CA GLN A 149 -1.86 -0.59 -12.64
C GLN A 149 -0.96 0.12 -11.64
N ASP A 150 0.32 0.19 -11.98
CA ASP A 150 1.34 0.80 -11.14
C ASP A 150 1.76 2.17 -11.70
N TYR A 151 1.89 3.15 -10.80
CA TYR A 151 2.27 4.52 -11.12
C TYR A 151 3.48 4.94 -10.29
N TYR A 152 4.54 5.36 -10.98
CA TYR A 152 5.77 5.85 -10.36
C TYR A 152 5.62 7.31 -9.91
N TRP A 153 6.01 7.56 -8.67
CA TRP A 153 5.93 8.88 -8.03
C TRP A 153 7.24 9.25 -7.38
N TRP A 154 7.85 10.34 -7.84
CA TRP A 154 8.94 10.99 -7.13
C TRP A 154 8.37 11.99 -6.11
N ASP A 155 8.43 11.62 -4.82
CA ASP A 155 8.08 12.52 -3.72
C ASP A 155 9.16 13.61 -3.63
N THR A 156 8.86 14.82 -4.10
CA THR A 156 9.84 15.93 -4.13
C THR A 156 10.19 16.45 -2.75
N THR A 157 9.36 16.19 -1.73
CA THR A 157 9.59 16.59 -0.35
C THR A 157 10.60 15.66 0.31
N ARG A 158 10.44 14.34 0.10
CA ARG A 158 11.31 13.31 0.68
C ARG A 158 12.49 12.91 -0.20
N ARG A 159 12.45 13.26 -1.49
CA ARG A 159 13.41 12.87 -2.51
C ARG A 159 13.51 11.35 -2.63
N GLU A 160 12.36 10.71 -2.71
CA GLU A 160 12.22 9.26 -2.77
C GLU A 160 11.30 8.85 -3.92
N LEU A 161 11.67 7.77 -4.61
CA LEU A 161 10.78 7.10 -5.54
C LEU A 161 9.79 6.23 -4.77
N ARG A 162 8.51 6.38 -5.08
CA ARG A 162 7.39 5.64 -4.54
C ARG A 162 6.60 5.00 -5.67
N LEU A 163 5.97 3.88 -5.35
CA LEU A 163 5.06 3.17 -6.25
C LEU A 163 3.65 3.26 -5.69
N LEU A 164 2.73 3.77 -6.49
CA LEU A 164 1.30 3.73 -6.19
C LEU A 164 0.66 2.67 -7.06
N SER A 165 -0.05 1.73 -6.44
CA SER A 165 -0.71 0.64 -7.16
C SER A 165 -2.23 0.81 -7.10
N LEU A 166 -2.86 0.90 -8.26
CA LEU A 166 -4.29 0.78 -8.44
C LEU A 166 -4.63 -0.72 -8.44
N PRO A 167 -5.36 -1.24 -7.45
CA PRO A 167 -5.51 -2.67 -7.27
C PRO A 167 -6.41 -3.29 -8.35
N ALA A 168 -6.10 -4.54 -8.68
CA ALA A 168 -6.91 -5.34 -9.60
C ALA A 168 -8.33 -5.57 -9.02
N VAL A 169 -9.31 -5.64 -9.90
CA VAL A 169 -10.73 -5.85 -9.53
C VAL A 169 -11.28 -7.03 -10.31
N GLU A 170 -11.62 -8.09 -9.58
CA GLU A 170 -12.34 -9.23 -10.12
C GLU A 170 -13.84 -8.93 -10.20
N ILE A 171 -14.43 -9.22 -11.35
CA ILE A 171 -15.85 -9.05 -11.63
C ILE A 171 -16.41 -10.43 -11.97
N ALA A 172 -17.47 -10.83 -11.28
CA ALA A 172 -18.17 -12.09 -11.56
C ALA A 172 -19.60 -11.79 -12.01
N VAL A 173 -20.00 -12.38 -13.14
CA VAL A 173 -21.28 -12.16 -13.79
C VAL A 173 -22.04 -13.47 -13.93
N GLY A 174 -23.29 -13.51 -13.51
CA GLY A 174 -24.19 -14.67 -13.58
C GLY A 174 -24.24 -15.53 -12.30
N ASP A 175 -25.08 -16.58 -12.30
CA ASP A 175 -25.35 -17.45 -11.15
C ASP A 175 -24.13 -18.30 -10.70
N GLY A 176 -23.05 -18.29 -11.48
CA GLY A 176 -21.73 -18.84 -11.14
C GLY A 176 -20.85 -17.89 -10.33
N ALA A 177 -21.36 -16.73 -9.89
CA ALA A 177 -20.73 -15.83 -8.94
C ALA A 177 -20.61 -16.47 -7.55
N ALA A 178 -19.86 -17.57 -7.46
CA ALA A 178 -19.27 -17.98 -6.21
C ALA A 178 -18.50 -16.76 -5.68
N ARG A 179 -18.97 -16.29 -4.51
CA ARG A 179 -18.47 -15.16 -3.74
C ARG A 179 -16.98 -14.95 -3.97
N PRO A 180 -16.52 -13.72 -4.19
CA PRO A 180 -15.09 -13.45 -4.26
C PRO A 180 -14.47 -14.03 -2.98
N VAL A 181 -13.55 -14.99 -3.13
CA VAL A 181 -12.66 -15.34 -2.05
C VAL A 181 -11.73 -14.15 -1.96
N THR A 182 -12.12 -13.14 -1.20
CA THR A 182 -11.27 -12.00 -0.89
C THR A 182 -10.04 -12.57 -0.20
N GLY A 183 -8.96 -12.75 -0.96
CA GLY A 183 -7.61 -13.01 -0.45
C GLY A 183 -7.04 -11.79 0.26
N GLY A 184 -7.89 -10.94 0.85
CA GLY A 184 -7.47 -9.92 1.78
C GLY A 184 -7.03 -10.65 3.03
N ALA A 185 -5.72 -10.59 3.33
CA ALA A 185 -5.19 -10.95 4.63
C ALA A 185 -6.16 -10.43 5.68
N ALA A 186 -6.89 -11.34 6.33
CA ALA A 186 -7.98 -11.02 7.21
C ALA A 186 -7.39 -10.19 8.35
N ARG A 187 -7.42 -8.86 8.20
CA ARG A 187 -7.23 -7.96 9.33
C ARG A 187 -8.39 -8.32 10.24
N LEU A 188 -8.08 -9.05 11.30
CA LEU A 188 -9.04 -9.37 12.33
C LEU A 188 -9.61 -8.04 12.83
N GLN A 189 -10.74 -7.63 12.27
CA GLN A 189 -11.48 -6.47 12.71
C GLN A 189 -12.13 -6.86 14.03
N LEU A 190 -11.32 -6.89 15.07
CA LEU A 190 -11.76 -7.15 16.42
C LEU A 190 -12.64 -5.97 16.83
N SER A 191 -13.90 -6.26 17.11
CA SER A 191 -14.84 -5.29 17.64
C SER A 191 -14.32 -4.67 18.95
N ALA A 192 -14.75 -3.46 19.30
CA ALA A 192 -14.35 -2.80 20.55
C ALA A 192 -14.56 -3.69 21.79
N ARG A 193 -15.58 -4.56 21.77
CA ARG A 193 -15.84 -5.54 22.84
C ARG A 193 -14.77 -6.65 22.90
N GLN A 194 -14.27 -7.10 21.76
CA GLN A 194 -13.19 -8.10 21.70
C GLN A 194 -11.85 -7.50 22.15
N TRP A 195 -11.59 -6.23 21.84
CA TRP A 195 -10.43 -5.50 22.37
C TRP A 195 -10.49 -5.35 23.90
N LEU A 196 -11.65 -5.02 24.45
CA LEU A 196 -11.85 -4.97 25.90
C LEU A 196 -11.69 -6.35 26.56
N ALA A 197 -12.19 -7.41 25.92
CA ALA A 197 -12.03 -8.78 26.42
C ALA A 197 -10.57 -9.25 26.41
N LEU A 198 -9.83 -8.98 25.33
CA LEU A 198 -8.41 -9.32 25.23
C LEU A 198 -7.55 -8.48 26.19
N GLY A 199 -7.83 -7.18 26.29
CA GLY A 199 -7.18 -6.30 27.26
C GLY A 199 -7.42 -6.75 28.70
N GLY A 200 -8.66 -7.08 29.06
CA GLY A 200 -9.01 -7.62 30.37
C GLY A 200 -8.35 -8.97 30.66
N GLY A 201 -8.31 -9.88 29.67
CA GLY A 201 -7.63 -11.17 29.78
C GLY A 201 -6.12 -11.05 30.00
N ALA A 202 -5.46 -10.15 29.25
CA ALA A 202 -4.04 -9.88 29.42
C ALA A 202 -3.72 -9.30 30.80
N LEU A 203 -4.57 -8.41 31.31
CA LEU A 203 -4.42 -7.80 32.64
C LEU A 203 -4.62 -8.83 33.75
N ALA A 204 -5.59 -9.73 33.61
CA ALA A 204 -5.80 -10.85 34.54
C ALA A 204 -4.62 -11.83 34.53
N LEU A 205 -4.07 -12.15 33.34
CA LEU A 205 -2.90 -13.01 33.21
C LEU A 205 -1.65 -12.38 33.84
N ALA A 206 -1.44 -11.08 33.61
CA ALA A 206 -0.35 -10.32 34.23
C ALA A 206 -0.49 -10.28 35.76
N LEU A 207 -1.72 -10.10 36.27
CA LEU A 207 -2.00 -10.15 37.71
C LEU A 207 -1.72 -11.53 38.30
N LEU A 208 -2.14 -12.61 37.62
CA LEU A 208 -1.88 -13.99 38.06
C LEU A 208 -0.39 -14.31 38.05
N LEU A 209 0.34 -13.91 37.00
CA LEU A 209 1.79 -14.06 36.92
C LEU A 209 2.49 -13.25 38.01
N TRP A 210 2.04 -12.02 38.28
CA TRP A 210 2.58 -11.18 39.34
C TRP A 210 2.33 -11.78 40.73
N LEU A 211 1.12 -12.27 41.02
CA LEU A 211 0.82 -12.99 42.25
C LEU A 211 1.65 -14.27 42.36
N ALA A 212 1.75 -15.05 41.29
CA ALA A 212 2.58 -16.25 41.25
C ALA A 212 4.04 -15.90 41.58
N TRP A 213 4.64 -14.92 40.91
CA TRP A 213 6.00 -14.47 41.21
C TRP A 213 6.16 -13.92 42.63
N ARG A 214 5.14 -13.26 43.16
CA ARG A 214 5.15 -12.67 44.50
C ARG A 214 5.05 -13.72 45.62
N TYR A 215 4.31 -14.80 45.38
CA TYR A 215 3.95 -15.78 46.42
C TYR A 215 4.61 -17.16 46.22
N LEU A 216 5.04 -17.56 45.02
CA LEU A 216 5.84 -18.78 44.80
C LEU A 216 7.12 -18.84 45.64
N PRO A 217 7.94 -17.78 45.79
CA PRO A 217 9.14 -17.85 46.61
C PRO A 217 8.85 -17.93 48.12
N ARG A 218 7.58 -17.82 48.53
CA ARG A 218 7.14 -17.97 49.93
C ARG A 218 6.47 -19.32 50.19
N LEU A 219 6.20 -20.10 49.16
CA LEU A 219 5.68 -21.45 49.28
C LEU A 219 6.85 -22.42 49.48
N PRO A 220 6.81 -23.29 50.51
CA PRO A 220 7.87 -24.28 50.77
C PRO A 220 7.80 -25.43 49.76
N LEU A 221 8.07 -25.14 48.47
CA LEU A 221 8.16 -26.13 47.39
C LEU A 221 9.34 -27.11 47.57
N ALA A 222 10.24 -26.85 48.53
CA ALA A 222 11.25 -27.80 48.96
C ALA A 222 10.65 -29.15 49.43
N TRP A 223 9.43 -29.13 49.99
CA TRP A 223 8.77 -30.36 50.44
C TRP A 223 8.20 -31.19 49.27
N ALA A 224 7.76 -30.54 48.19
CA ALA A 224 7.23 -31.22 47.00
C ALA A 224 8.36 -31.84 46.15
N ALA A 225 9.49 -31.15 46.00
CA ALA A 225 10.66 -31.67 45.30
C ALA A 225 11.22 -32.95 45.98
N ALA A 226 11.21 -33.01 47.31
CA ALA A 226 11.63 -34.19 48.08
C ALA A 226 10.71 -35.41 47.84
N ARG A 227 9.40 -35.21 47.66
CA ARG A 227 8.47 -36.32 47.40
C ARG A 227 8.56 -36.87 45.98
N CYS A 228 8.84 -36.02 44.98
CA CYS A 228 9.04 -36.47 43.60
C CYS A 228 10.36 -37.25 43.45
N ALA A 229 11.43 -36.84 44.15
CA ALA A 229 12.69 -37.57 44.16
C ALA A 229 12.56 -38.98 44.77
N ALA A 230 11.75 -39.14 45.84
CA ALA A 230 11.50 -40.43 46.48
C ALA A 230 10.73 -41.41 45.56
N LEU A 231 9.75 -40.92 44.81
CA LEU A 231 8.99 -41.72 43.83
C LEU A 231 9.85 -42.18 42.64
N TRP A 232 10.75 -41.31 42.18
CA TRP A 232 11.69 -41.64 41.10
C TRP A 232 12.67 -42.76 41.51
N GLN A 233 13.19 -42.71 42.74
CA GLN A 233 14.07 -43.76 43.26
C GLN A 233 13.37 -45.11 43.43
N LEU A 234 12.08 -45.11 43.77
CA LEU A 234 11.25 -46.33 43.83
C LEU A 234 11.09 -46.97 42.44
N LEU A 235 10.84 -46.16 41.41
CA LEU A 235 10.71 -46.63 40.03
C LEU A 235 12.03 -47.20 39.48
N CYS A 236 13.18 -46.61 39.83
CA CYS A 236 14.48 -47.14 39.43
C CYS A 236 14.82 -48.49 40.08
N ARG A 237 14.33 -48.76 41.30
CA ARG A 237 14.54 -50.07 41.97
C ARG A 237 13.77 -51.20 41.30
N LEU A 238 12.62 -50.92 40.71
CA LEU A 238 11.80 -51.90 39.98
C LEU A 238 12.35 -52.24 38.58
N ARG A 239 13.33 -51.48 38.08
CA ARG A 239 13.95 -51.68 36.75
C ARG A 239 15.24 -52.51 36.76
N ARG A 240 15.68 -53.06 37.89
CA ARG A 240 16.81 -54.01 37.88
C ARG A 240 16.32 -55.40 37.44
N PRO A 241 16.77 -55.94 36.30
CA PRO A 241 16.36 -57.28 35.88
C PRO A 241 16.95 -58.31 36.84
N ALA A 242 16.07 -59.13 37.41
CA ALA A 242 16.42 -60.33 38.14
C ALA A 242 16.54 -61.47 37.13
N LEU A 243 17.77 -61.92 36.82
CA LEU A 243 18.13 -63.30 36.45
C LEU A 243 19.65 -63.38 36.22
N PRO A 244 20.30 -64.50 36.60
CA PRO A 244 21.74 -64.61 36.72
C PRO A 244 22.45 -64.78 35.37
N ALA A 245 23.63 -64.17 35.24
CA ALA A 245 24.52 -64.37 34.11
C ALA A 245 25.32 -65.66 34.31
N THR A 246 24.83 -66.78 33.76
CA THR A 246 25.63 -67.82 33.07
C THR A 246 24.76 -69.06 32.80
N LEU A 247 24.42 -69.31 31.54
CA LEU A 247 24.09 -70.63 31.03
C LEU A 247 24.96 -70.89 29.79
N ASN A 248 25.80 -71.93 29.95
CA ASN A 248 26.76 -72.54 29.03
C ASN A 248 26.23 -72.67 27.59
N PRO A 249 27.09 -72.60 26.54
CA PRO A 249 27.69 -73.86 26.07
C PRO A 249 29.08 -73.72 25.42
N GLY A 250 29.93 -74.74 25.60
CA GLY A 250 30.69 -75.25 24.45
C GLY A 250 32.15 -75.62 24.67
N SER A 251 32.40 -76.91 24.46
CA SER A 251 33.54 -77.49 23.74
C SER A 251 34.64 -78.20 24.56
N ASN A 252 34.67 -79.50 24.26
CA ASN A 252 35.73 -80.47 24.33
C ASN A 252 37.17 -79.95 24.11
N ALA A 253 38.04 -80.33 25.03
CA ALA A 253 39.40 -80.87 24.83
C ALA A 253 39.69 -81.63 26.15
N GLY A 254 40.11 -82.88 26.24
CA GLY A 254 40.94 -83.74 25.40
C GLY A 254 41.84 -84.50 26.40
N GLU A 255 42.03 -85.80 26.15
CA GLU A 255 42.76 -86.84 26.94
C GLU A 255 42.05 -87.53 28.11
#